data_AF-A0A511Z9J4-F1
#
_entry.id   AF-A0A511Z9J4-F1
#
_cell.length_a   1.000
_cell.length_b   1.000
_cell.length_c   1.000
_cell.angle_alpha   90.00
_cell.angle_beta   90.00
_cell.angle_gamma   90.00
#
_symmetry.space_group_name_H-M   'P 1'
#
loop_
_entity.id
_entity.type
_entity.pdbx_description
1 polymer ?
#
loop_
_entity_poly.entity_id
_entity_poly.type
_entity_poly.pdbx_seq_one_letter_code
_entity_poly.pdbx_strand_id
1 'polypeptide(L)'
;MALPANIPVTALFPVTLLLLTFEIVLASYKSLAPKWTTKLALGNLIINLFWTVLIIVLLLNPKLVQPYLASLLAQVFQRSPDDISTHSYLIIMGIGLASIISVTIDAFTGFKKLKG
;
A
#
# COMPACT_ATOMS: atom_id res chain seq x y z
N MET A 1 12.17 13.38 21.68
CA MET A 1 12.90 13.21 20.41
C MET A 1 11.89 13.39 19.28
N ALA A 2 11.84 14.58 18.68
CA ALA A 2 10.92 14.85 17.58
C ALA A 2 11.47 14.21 16.31
N LEU A 3 10.64 13.44 15.59
CA LEU A 3 11.00 12.88 14.30
C LEU A 3 11.29 14.06 13.33
N PRO A 4 12.35 13.99 12.50
CA PRO A 4 12.69 15.07 11.58
C PRO A 4 11.52 15.35 10.64
N ALA A 5 11.10 16.61 10.59
CA ALA A 5 9.84 17.07 10.00
C ALA A 5 9.72 16.85 8.46
N ASN A 6 10.78 16.37 7.80
CA ASN A 6 10.89 16.35 6.35
C ASN A 6 11.48 15.01 5.88
N ILE A 7 10.77 13.89 6.02
CA ILE A 7 11.12 12.68 5.26
C ILE A 7 10.61 12.92 3.83
N PRO A 8 11.48 13.05 2.82
CA PRO A 8 11.02 13.25 1.46
C PRO A 8 10.32 11.99 0.97
N VAL A 9 9.29 12.13 0.14
CA VAL A 9 8.54 11.01 -0.48
C VAL A 9 9.49 10.01 -1.16
N THR A 10 10.58 10.54 -1.73
CA THR A 10 11.65 9.78 -2.37
C THR A 10 12.40 8.85 -1.42
N ALA A 11 12.33 9.04 -0.10
CA ALA A 11 12.91 8.13 0.88
C ALA A 11 12.07 6.86 1.08
N LEU A 12 10.75 6.91 0.86
CA LEU A 12 9.89 5.72 0.92
C LEU A 12 9.95 4.92 -0.39
N PHE A 13 10.26 5.59 -1.51
CA PHE A 13 10.19 4.99 -2.83
C PHE A 13 11.04 3.71 -3.00
N PRO A 14 12.31 3.63 -2.55
CA PRO A 14 13.09 2.40 -2.64
C PRO A 14 12.47 1.24 -1.85
N VAL A 15 11.95 1.52 -0.65
CA VAL A 15 11.30 0.52 0.21
C VAL A 15 10.00 0.03 -0.42
N THR A 16 9.19 0.94 -0.97
CA THR A 16 7.96 0.61 -1.68
C THR A 16 8.24 -0.25 -2.91
N LEU A 17 9.27 0.07 -3.71
CA LEU A 17 9.66 -0.74 -4.87
C LEU A 17 10.14 -2.14 -4.47
N LEU A 18 10.91 -2.23 -3.39
CA LEU A 18 11.37 -3.51 -2.87
C LEU A 18 10.19 -4.38 -2.41
N LEU A 19 9.26 -3.80 -1.63
CA LEU A 19 8.04 -4.49 -1.20
C LEU A 19 7.16 -4.91 -2.38
N LEU A 20 7.02 -4.05 -3.39
CA LEU A 20 6.31 -4.38 -4.63
C LEU A 20 6.96 -5.54 -5.38
N THR A 21 8.30 -5.55 -5.45
CA THR A 21 9.04 -6.65 -6.07
C THR A 21 8.77 -7.96 -5.35
N PHE A 22 8.85 -7.97 -4.01
CA PHE A 22 8.52 -9.15 -3.21
C PHE A 22 7.07 -9.59 -3.38
N GLU A 23 6.12 -8.66 -3.41
CA GLU A 23 4.70 -8.97 -3.63
C GLU A 23 4.48 -9.61 -5.00
N ILE A 24 5.09 -9.09 -6.06
CA ILE A 24 4.97 -9.65 -7.41
C ILE A 24 5.55 -11.06 -7.45
N VAL A 25 6.77 -11.26 -6.94
CA VAL A 25 7.42 -12.58 -6.90
C VAL A 25 6.56 -13.58 -6.11
N LEU A 26 6.06 -13.16 -4.94
CA LEU A 26 5.22 -14.02 -4.13
C LEU A 26 3.86 -14.28 -4.82
N ALA A 27 3.26 -13.29 -5.47
CA ALA A 27 2.00 -13.43 -6.21
C ALA A 27 2.13 -14.38 -7.41
N SER A 28 3.24 -14.31 -8.14
CA SER A 28 3.55 -15.30 -9.18
C SER A 28 3.66 -16.69 -8.58
N TYR A 29 4.37 -16.86 -7.47
CA TYR A 29 4.46 -18.14 -6.78
C TYR A 29 3.11 -18.63 -6.24
N LYS A 30 2.29 -17.74 -5.65
CA LYS A 30 0.91 -17.99 -5.18
C LYS A 30 0.02 -18.53 -6.32
N SER A 31 0.20 -18.00 -7.53
CA SER A 31 -0.60 -18.38 -8.71
C SER A 31 -0.19 -19.73 -9.29
N LEU A 32 1.08 -20.10 -9.19
CA LEU A 32 1.60 -21.36 -9.74
C LEU A 32 1.52 -22.51 -8.74
N ALA A 33 1.50 -22.21 -7.44
CA ALA A 33 1.46 -23.22 -6.40
C ALA A 33 0.08 -23.95 -6.40
N PRO A 34 0.04 -25.27 -6.61
CA PRO A 34 -1.21 -26.02 -6.64
C PRO A 34 -1.91 -26.09 -5.28
N LYS A 35 -1.14 -26.00 -4.19
CA LYS A 35 -1.64 -25.91 -2.81
C LYS A 35 -0.83 -24.91 -2.02
N TRP A 36 -1.48 -24.21 -1.11
CA TRP A 36 -0.77 -23.31 -0.21
C TRP A 36 -0.10 -24.11 0.90
N THR A 37 1.19 -23.85 1.11
CA THR A 37 1.94 -24.40 2.24
C THR A 37 1.96 -23.41 3.39
N THR A 38 2.17 -23.87 4.62
CA THR A 38 2.29 -22.98 5.78
C THR A 38 3.38 -21.93 5.59
N LYS A 39 4.49 -22.29 4.91
CA LYS A 39 5.57 -21.36 4.57
C LYS A 39 5.10 -20.27 3.60
N LEU A 40 4.29 -20.62 2.60
CA LEU A 40 3.71 -19.66 1.66
C LEU A 40 2.72 -18.71 2.36
N ALA A 41 1.82 -19.24 3.19
CA ALA A 41 0.88 -18.42 3.94
C ALA A 41 1.58 -17.46 4.91
N LEU A 42 2.65 -17.91 5.58
CA LEU A 42 3.44 -17.05 6.45
C LEU A 42 4.20 -15.97 5.68
N GLY A 43 4.81 -16.30 4.54
CA GLY A 43 5.44 -15.32 3.66
C GLY A 43 4.44 -14.26 3.19
N ASN A 44 3.22 -14.69 2.81
CA ASN A 44 2.14 -13.79 2.42
C ASN A 44 1.73 -12.85 3.56
N LEU A 45 1.59 -13.38 4.78
CA LEU A 45 1.28 -12.58 5.96
C LEU A 45 2.35 -11.53 6.22
N ILE A 46 3.63 -11.89 6.12
CA ILE A 46 4.75 -10.97 6.37
C ILE A 46 4.72 -9.80 5.39
N ILE A 47 4.58 -10.07 4.08
CA ILE A 47 4.53 -8.99 3.08
C ILE A 47 3.28 -8.12 3.29
N ASN A 48 2.13 -8.73 3.57
CA ASN A 48 0.90 -8.01 3.87
C ASN A 48 1.04 -7.10 5.11
N LEU A 49 1.74 -7.55 6.16
CA LEU A 49 2.05 -6.70 7.33
C LEU A 49 2.91 -5.49 6.95
N PHE A 50 3.95 -5.67 6.13
CA PHE A 50 4.76 -4.56 5.65
C PHE A 50 3.94 -3.56 4.82
N TRP A 51 3.05 -4.03 3.95
CA TRP A 51 2.12 -3.17 3.23
C TRP A 51 1.21 -2.39 4.16
N THR A 52 0.62 -3.06 5.16
CA THR A 52 -0.23 -2.39 6.16
C THR A 52 0.53 -1.30 6.89
N VAL A 53 1.76 -1.57 7.36
CA VAL A 53 2.59 -0.57 8.03
C VAL A 53 2.88 0.61 7.10
N LEU A 54 3.26 0.36 5.84
CA LEU A 54 3.52 1.41 4.86
C LEU A 54 2.26 2.27 4.63
N ILE A 55 1.10 1.66 4.42
CA ILE A 55 -0.17 2.36 4.22
C ILE A 55 -0.51 3.22 5.44
N ILE A 56 -0.36 2.69 6.66
CA ILE A 56 -0.57 3.45 7.89
C ILE A 56 0.35 4.68 7.97
N VAL A 57 1.63 4.51 7.64
CA VAL A 57 2.58 5.64 7.62
C VAL A 57 2.14 6.70 6.62
N LEU A 58 1.66 6.32 5.43
CA LEU A 58 1.16 7.24 4.41
C LEU A 58 -0.12 7.95 4.86
N LEU A 59 -1.05 7.23 5.50
CA LEU A 59 -2.30 7.80 6.02
C LEU A 59 -2.08 8.79 7.16
N LEU A 60 -1.14 8.50 8.06
CA LEU A 60 -0.79 9.38 9.17
C LEU A 60 0.04 10.60 8.73
N ASN A 61 0.68 10.53 7.55
CA ASN A 61 1.52 11.60 7.01
C ASN A 61 1.06 11.96 5.58
N PRO A 62 -0.15 12.54 5.40
CA PRO A 62 -0.71 12.80 4.08
C PRO A 62 0.13 13.77 3.24
N LYS A 63 0.95 14.61 3.89
CA LYS A 63 1.93 15.50 3.23
C LYS A 63 2.91 14.76 2.30
N LEU A 64 3.10 13.45 2.51
CA LEU A 64 3.97 12.62 1.67
C LEU A 64 3.33 12.23 0.33
N VAL A 65 2.01 12.31 0.17
CA VAL A 65 1.32 11.85 -1.06
C VAL A 65 0.47 12.94 -1.65
N GLN A 66 -0.20 13.72 -0.81
CA GLN A 66 -1.23 14.68 -1.19
C GLN A 66 -0.75 15.73 -2.22
N PRO A 67 0.42 16.40 -2.08
CA PRO A 67 0.82 17.42 -3.04
C PRO A 67 1.09 16.87 -4.43
N TYR A 68 1.74 15.70 -4.50
CA TYR A 68 2.03 15.03 -5.76
C TYR A 68 0.77 14.45 -6.40
N LEU A 69 -0.09 13.82 -5.61
CA LEU A 69 -1.36 13.28 -6.10
C LEU A 69 -2.28 14.40 -6.61
N ALA A 70 -2.38 15.52 -5.88
CA ALA A 70 -3.19 16.65 -6.29
C ALA A 70 -2.70 17.26 -7.62
N SER A 71 -1.38 17.44 -7.79
CA SER A 71 -0.82 17.99 -9.04
C SER A 71 -0.99 17.04 -10.23
N LEU A 72 -0.90 15.73 -10.00
CA LEU A 72 -1.08 14.71 -11.04
C LEU A 72 -2.55 14.63 -11.48
N LEU A 73 -3.47 14.59 -10.53
CA LEU A 73 -4.90 14.61 -10.82
C LEU A 73 -5.33 15.95 -11.46
N ALA A 74 -4.73 17.07 -11.07
CA ALA A 74 -5.04 18.38 -11.64
C ALA A 74 -4.71 18.44 -13.14
N GLN A 75 -3.57 17.85 -13.52
CA GLN A 75 -3.17 17.70 -14.91
C GLN A 75 -4.13 16.77 -15.68
N VAL A 76 -4.46 15.60 -15.10
CA VAL A 76 -5.34 14.61 -15.76
C VAL A 76 -6.75 15.17 -15.98
N PHE A 77 -7.30 15.87 -14.99
CA PHE A 77 -8.67 16.39 -15.04
C PHE A 77 -8.76 17.84 -15.55
N GLN A 78 -7.63 18.45 -15.93
CA GLN A 78 -7.56 19.85 -16.37
C GLN A 78 -8.22 20.83 -15.39
N ARG A 79 -7.99 20.60 -14.08
CA ARG A 79 -8.55 21.37 -12.96
C ARG A 79 -7.45 22.08 -12.18
N SER A 80 -7.83 23.08 -11.38
CA SER A 80 -6.91 23.71 -10.45
C SER A 80 -6.45 22.69 -9.38
N PRO A 81 -5.16 22.67 -9.01
CA PRO A 81 -4.68 21.88 -7.87
C PRO A 81 -5.42 22.18 -6.56
N ASP A 82 -5.92 23.40 -6.37
CA ASP A 82 -6.64 23.81 -5.15
C ASP A 82 -8.02 23.15 -5.04
N ASP A 83 -8.72 23.01 -6.17
CA ASP A 83 -10.01 22.30 -6.25
C ASP A 83 -9.82 20.81 -5.88
N ILE A 84 -8.74 20.19 -6.35
CA ILE A 84 -8.44 18.78 -6.10
C ILE A 84 -7.86 18.57 -4.69
N SER A 85 -7.02 19.48 -4.22
CA SER A 85 -6.40 19.40 -2.89
C SER A 85 -7.47 19.28 -1.80
N THR A 86 -8.58 20.01 -1.94
CA THR A 86 -9.74 19.95 -1.03
C THR A 86 -10.35 18.55 -0.93
N HIS A 87 -10.36 17.77 -2.02
CA HIS A 87 -10.95 16.42 -2.06
C HIS A 87 -9.92 15.28 -1.95
N SER A 88 -8.64 15.58 -2.15
CA SER A 88 -7.55 14.60 -2.17
C SER A 88 -7.42 13.83 -0.85
N TYR A 89 -7.75 14.45 0.29
CA TYR A 89 -7.76 13.77 1.60
C TYR A 89 -8.75 12.60 1.64
N LEU A 90 -9.98 12.79 1.15
CA LEU A 90 -11.01 11.74 1.13
C LEU A 90 -10.61 10.59 0.21
N ILE A 91 -9.98 10.91 -0.93
CA ILE A 91 -9.48 9.92 -1.87
C ILE A 91 -8.36 9.09 -1.22
N ILE A 92 -7.38 9.75 -0.58
CA ILE A 92 -6.28 9.08 0.11
C ILE A 92 -6.80 8.18 1.23
N MET A 93 -7.74 8.68 2.05
CA MET A 93 -8.37 7.89 3.12
C MET A 93 -9.15 6.70 2.57
N GLY A 94 -9.96 6.91 1.53
CA GLY A 94 -10.75 5.85 0.90
C GLY A 94 -9.87 4.75 0.31
N ILE A 95 -8.84 5.12 -0.43
CA ILE A 95 -7.87 4.17 -1.00
C ILE A 95 -7.14 3.43 0.12
N GLY A 96 -6.62 4.15 1.13
CA GLY A 96 -5.87 3.52 2.20
C GLY A 96 -6.71 2.54 3.02
N LEU A 97 -7.95 2.87 3.34
CA LEU A 97 -8.88 1.96 4.00
C LEU A 97 -9.19 0.73 3.14
N ALA A 98 -9.49 0.93 1.86
CA ALA A 98 -9.72 -0.17 0.92
C ALA A 98 -8.50 -1.10 0.84
N SER A 99 -7.28 -0.53 0.77
CA SER A 99 -6.03 -1.30 0.75
C SER A 99 -5.83 -2.12 2.03
N ILE A 100 -6.09 -1.56 3.22
CA ILE A 100 -5.99 -2.31 4.49
C ILE A 100 -6.95 -3.50 4.50
N ILE A 101 -8.18 -3.29 4.04
CA ILE A 101 -9.19 -4.36 3.95
C ILE A 101 -8.72 -5.44 2.97
N SER A 102 -8.25 -5.07 1.77
CA SER A 102 -7.76 -6.01 0.77
C SER A 102 -6.60 -6.86 1.29
N VAL A 103 -5.61 -6.23 1.93
CA VAL A 103 -4.44 -6.90 2.53
C VAL A 103 -4.86 -7.87 3.64
N THR A 104 -5.85 -7.49 4.45
CA THR A 104 -6.41 -8.35 5.51
C THR A 104 -7.12 -9.57 4.91
N ILE A 105 -7.94 -9.38 3.88
CA ILE A 105 -8.65 -10.46 3.18
C ILE A 105 -7.67 -11.43 2.52
N ASP A 106 -6.62 -10.92 1.87
CA ASP A 106 -5.61 -11.75 1.22
C ASP A 106 -4.85 -12.61 2.24
N ALA A 107 -4.42 -12.01 3.36
CA ALA A 107 -3.79 -12.75 4.44
C ALA A 107 -4.70 -13.87 4.99
N PHE A 108 -5.97 -13.56 5.29
CA PHE A 108 -6.92 -14.55 5.82
C PHE A 108 -7.23 -15.67 4.82
N THR A 109 -7.46 -15.30 3.55
CA THR A 109 -7.67 -16.26 2.46
C THR A 109 -6.50 -17.20 2.32
N GLY A 110 -5.27 -16.69 2.49
CA GLY A 110 -4.07 -17.49 2.44
C GLY A 110 -4.03 -18.61 3.47
N PHE A 111 -4.39 -18.31 4.72
CA PHE A 111 -4.47 -19.34 5.77
C PHE A 111 -5.66 -20.29 5.57
N LYS A 112 -6.79 -19.81 5.03
CA LYS A 112 -7.94 -20.66 4.73
C LYS A 112 -7.59 -21.74 3.69
N LYS A 113 -6.75 -21.40 2.70
CA LYS A 113 -6.25 -22.34 1.68
C LYS A 113 -5.30 -23.42 2.21
N LEU A 114 -4.90 -23.38 3.49
CA LEU A 114 -4.14 -24.47 4.12
C LEU A 114 -5.03 -25.63 4.58
N LYS A 115 -6.34 -25.39 4.76
CA LYS A 115 -7.28 -26.33 5.37
C LYS A 115 -8.10 -27.13 4.36
N GLY A 116 -7.92 -26.91 3.06
CA GLY A 116 -8.56 -27.64 1.95
C GLY A 116 -7.51 -28.18 0.99
#